data_AF-A0A5F7Z848-F1
#
_entry.id   AF-A0A5F7Z848-F1
#
_cell.length_a   1.000
_cell.length_b   1.000
_cell.length_c   1.000
_cell.angle_alpha   90.00
_cell.angle_beta   90.00
_cell.angle_gamma   90.00
#
_symmetry.space_group_name_H-M   'P 1'
#
loop_
_entity.id
_entity.type
_entity.pdbx_description
1 polymer ?
#
loop_
_entity_poly.entity_id
_entity_poly.type
_entity_poly.pdbx_seq_one_letter_code
_entity_poly.pdbx_strand_id
1 'polypeptide(L)'
;MTMDKSELVQKAKLAEQAERYDDMAAAMKAVTEQGHELSNEERNLLSVAYKNVVGARRSSWRVISSIEQKTERNEKKQQMGKEYREKIEAELQDICNDVLVSGQCFCFEQWFLNSINLMYKCRLSKQLMRERCLNILESCQ
;
A
#
# COMPACT_ATOMS: atom_id res chain seq x y z
N MET A 1 10.14 -26.85 -3.14
CA MET A 1 9.64 -27.02 -1.77
C MET A 1 8.70 -25.86 -1.50
N THR A 2 7.42 -26.13 -1.33
CA THR A 2 6.43 -25.12 -0.92
C THR A 2 6.72 -24.76 0.53
N MET A 3 7.07 -23.50 0.81
CA MET A 3 7.19 -23.02 2.19
C MET A 3 5.85 -23.22 2.88
N ASP A 4 5.89 -23.83 4.06
CA ASP A 4 4.67 -24.07 4.83
C ASP A 4 4.10 -22.74 5.34
N LYS A 5 2.78 -22.66 5.48
CA LYS A 5 2.07 -21.48 5.99
C LYS A 5 2.68 -20.98 7.29
N SER A 6 3.01 -21.91 8.19
CA SER A 6 3.66 -21.62 9.47
C SER A 6 5.02 -20.90 9.30
N GLU A 7 5.84 -21.34 8.35
CA GLU A 7 7.15 -20.73 8.07
C GLU A 7 7.01 -19.30 7.53
N LEU A 8 6.02 -19.07 6.64
CA LEU A 8 5.74 -17.75 6.11
C LEU A 8 5.25 -16.79 7.20
N VAL A 9 4.38 -17.24 8.10
CA VAL A 9 3.92 -16.43 9.25
C VAL A 9 5.08 -16.13 10.21
N GLN A 10 5.95 -17.10 10.50
CA GLN A 10 7.16 -16.86 11.29
C GLN A 10 8.08 -15.84 10.62
N LYS A 11 8.29 -15.95 9.31
CA LYS A 11 9.07 -14.98 8.53
C LYS A 11 8.46 -13.58 8.57
N ALA A 12 7.13 -13.47 8.49
CA ALA A 12 6.44 -12.18 8.62
C ALA A 12 6.67 -11.56 10.00
N LYS A 13 6.59 -12.35 11.09
CA LYS A 13 6.88 -11.87 12.45
C LYS A 13 8.34 -11.42 12.65
N LEU A 14 9.29 -12.10 12.01
CA LEU A 14 10.70 -11.67 12.02
C LEU A 14 10.89 -10.37 11.23
N ALA A 15 10.22 -10.25 10.09
CA ALA A 15 10.26 -9.03 9.27
C ALA A 15 9.62 -7.83 10.00
N GLU A 16 8.55 -8.06 10.77
CA GLU A 16 7.94 -7.04 11.64
C GLU A 16 8.93 -6.51 12.67
N GLN A 17 9.64 -7.39 13.38
CA GLN A 17 10.65 -7.00 14.37
C GLN A 17 11.83 -6.25 13.75
N ALA A 18 12.13 -6.52 12.48
CA ALA A 18 13.16 -5.82 11.72
C ALA A 18 12.66 -4.55 11.02
N GLU A 19 11.39 -4.16 11.22
CA GLU A 19 10.72 -3.05 10.53
C GLU A 19 10.77 -3.15 8.99
N ARG A 20 10.95 -4.37 8.46
CA ARG A 20 10.98 -4.66 7.02
C ARG A 20 9.58 -5.01 6.51
N TYR A 21 8.70 -4.02 6.51
CA TYR A 21 7.29 -4.22 6.17
C TYR A 21 7.05 -4.67 4.72
N ASP A 22 7.93 -4.35 3.79
CA ASP A 22 7.87 -4.85 2.40
C ASP A 22 8.05 -6.39 2.35
N ASP A 23 9.02 -6.91 3.10
CA ASP A 23 9.26 -8.35 3.22
C ASP A 23 8.11 -9.04 3.97
N MET A 24 7.57 -8.37 5.00
CA MET A 24 6.41 -8.83 5.74
C MET A 24 5.18 -8.95 4.83
N ALA A 25 4.93 -7.94 3.99
CA ALA A 25 3.82 -7.93 3.04
C ALA A 25 3.98 -9.04 1.99
N ALA A 26 5.18 -9.25 1.47
CA ALA A 26 5.47 -10.34 0.53
C ALA A 26 5.26 -11.73 1.15
N ALA A 27 5.70 -11.94 2.40
CA ALA A 27 5.48 -13.20 3.11
C ALA A 27 3.99 -13.45 3.35
N MET A 28 3.26 -12.44 3.81
CA MET A 28 1.83 -12.56 4.09
C MET A 28 0.98 -12.68 2.81
N LYS A 29 1.41 -12.10 1.69
CA LYS A 29 0.82 -12.33 0.36
C LYS A 29 0.97 -13.78 -0.08
N ALA A 30 2.15 -14.37 0.12
CA ALA A 30 2.33 -15.79 -0.18
C ALA A 30 1.40 -16.69 0.67
N VAL A 31 1.07 -16.28 1.90
CA VAL A 31 0.08 -17.01 2.72
C VAL A 31 -1.33 -16.88 2.15
N THR A 32 -1.71 -15.71 1.63
CA THR A 32 -3.05 -15.52 1.04
C THR A 32 -3.21 -16.27 -0.28
N GLU A 33 -2.15 -16.35 -1.08
CA GLU A 33 -2.10 -17.11 -2.34
C GLU A 33 -2.19 -18.63 -2.15
N GLN A 34 -1.85 -19.15 -0.96
CA GLN A 34 -2.04 -20.57 -0.63
C GLN A 34 -3.53 -20.96 -0.47
N GLY A 35 -4.45 -20.00 -0.46
CA GLY A 35 -5.90 -20.26 -0.47
C GLY A 35 -6.47 -20.79 0.85
N HIS A 36 -5.69 -20.79 1.92
CA HIS A 36 -6.16 -21.15 3.26
C HIS A 36 -6.88 -19.97 3.93
N GLU A 37 -7.92 -20.27 4.71
CA GLU A 37 -8.53 -19.27 5.58
C GLU A 37 -7.49 -18.70 6.55
N LEU A 38 -7.52 -17.38 6.68
CA LEU A 38 -6.60 -16.64 7.54
C LEU A 38 -7.20 -16.49 8.93
N SER A 39 -6.42 -16.83 9.94
CA SER A 39 -6.75 -16.61 11.34
C SER A 39 -6.80 -15.11 11.65
N ASN A 40 -7.43 -14.73 12.77
CA ASN A 40 -7.48 -13.32 13.19
C ASN A 40 -6.08 -12.72 13.37
N GLU A 41 -5.12 -13.53 13.87
CA GLU A 41 -3.73 -13.11 14.04
C GLU A 41 -3.05 -12.85 12.68
N GLU A 42 -3.26 -13.72 11.70
CA GLU A 42 -2.70 -13.59 10.35
C GLU A 42 -3.29 -12.40 9.59
N ARG A 43 -4.60 -12.15 9.72
CA ARG A 43 -5.23 -10.95 9.14
C ARG A 43 -4.70 -9.67 9.76
N ASN A 44 -4.44 -9.68 11.06
CA ASN A 44 -3.83 -8.54 11.74
C ASN A 44 -2.40 -8.30 11.24
N LEU A 45 -1.58 -9.35 11.11
CA LEU A 45 -0.23 -9.24 10.53
C LEU A 45 -0.25 -8.70 9.10
N LEU A 46 -1.17 -9.20 8.25
CA LEU A 46 -1.36 -8.68 6.89
C LEU A 46 -1.70 -7.19 6.92
N SER A 47 -2.62 -6.78 7.78
CA SER A 47 -3.05 -5.39 7.94
C SER A 47 -1.91 -4.48 8.40
N VAL A 48 -1.12 -4.92 9.38
CA VAL A 48 0.07 -4.19 9.88
C VAL A 48 1.11 -4.03 8.78
N ALA A 49 1.39 -5.09 8.03
CA ALA A 49 2.36 -5.06 6.93
C ALA A 49 1.98 -4.00 5.89
N TYR A 50 0.80 -4.14 5.28
CA TYR A 50 0.36 -3.26 4.20
C TYR A 50 0.14 -1.81 4.67
N LYS A 51 -0.38 -1.59 5.88
CA LYS A 51 -0.52 -0.24 6.45
C LYS A 51 0.82 0.48 6.54
N ASN A 52 1.87 -0.20 7.00
CA ASN A 52 3.19 0.40 7.13
C ASN A 52 3.86 0.61 5.77
N VAL A 53 3.73 -0.33 4.84
CA VAL A 53 4.24 -0.16 3.46
C VAL A 53 3.61 1.06 2.80
N VAL A 54 2.28 1.14 2.76
CA VAL A 54 1.58 2.28 2.12
C VAL A 54 1.88 3.58 2.88
N GLY A 55 1.97 3.54 4.22
CA GLY A 55 2.35 4.68 5.05
C GLY A 55 3.72 5.26 4.70
N ALA A 56 4.74 4.39 4.54
CA ALA A 56 6.08 4.79 4.15
C ALA A 56 6.10 5.43 2.75
N ARG A 57 5.45 4.79 1.75
CA ARG A 57 5.40 5.30 0.36
C ARG A 57 4.68 6.64 0.27
N ARG A 58 3.60 6.83 1.02
CA ARG A 58 2.91 8.13 1.15
C ARG A 58 3.80 9.20 1.75
N SER A 59 4.59 8.87 2.77
CA SER A 59 5.55 9.81 3.35
C SER A 59 6.58 10.25 2.31
N SER A 60 7.16 9.29 1.57
CA SER A 60 8.08 9.56 0.47
C SER A 60 7.44 10.45 -0.62
N TRP A 61 6.22 10.14 -1.05
CA TRP A 61 5.50 10.95 -2.03
C TRP A 61 5.33 12.41 -1.60
N ARG A 62 5.00 12.67 -0.33
CA ARG A 62 4.89 14.04 0.21
C ARG A 62 6.20 14.80 0.16
N VAL A 63 7.30 14.13 0.51
CA VAL A 63 8.64 14.73 0.48
C VAL A 63 9.00 15.12 -0.95
N ILE A 64 8.81 14.21 -1.91
CA ILE A 64 9.08 14.47 -3.33
C ILE A 64 8.19 15.60 -3.86
N SER A 65 6.90 15.60 -3.53
CA SER A 65 5.99 16.68 -3.93
C SER A 65 6.42 18.05 -3.37
N SER A 66 6.94 18.10 -2.13
CA SER A 66 7.47 19.33 -1.54
C SER A 66 8.79 19.78 -2.20
N ILE A 67 9.67 18.83 -2.56
CA ILE A 67 10.92 19.12 -3.26
C ILE A 67 10.62 19.69 -4.65
N GLU A 68 9.67 19.11 -5.36
CA GLU A 68 9.25 19.59 -6.68
C GLU A 68 8.75 21.04 -6.63
N GLN A 69 7.86 21.37 -5.68
CA GLN A 69 7.36 22.75 -5.50
C GLN A 69 8.46 23.76 -5.17
N LYS A 70 9.55 23.33 -4.53
CA LYS A 70 10.68 24.21 -4.20
C LYS A 70 11.65 24.41 -5.37
N THR A 71 11.53 23.61 -6.42
CA THR A 71 12.54 23.53 -7.49
C THR A 71 12.10 24.20 -8.81
N GLU A 72 11.05 25.03 -8.77
CA GLU A 72 10.41 25.69 -9.92
C GLU A 72 11.35 26.47 -10.87
N ARG A 73 12.57 26.81 -10.45
CA ARG A 73 13.56 27.53 -11.29
C ARG A 73 14.51 26.63 -12.09
N ASN A 74 14.45 25.31 -11.93
CA ASN A 74 15.35 24.38 -12.63
C ASN A 74 14.56 23.25 -13.30
N GLU A 75 14.30 23.41 -14.60
CA GLU A 75 13.49 22.49 -15.41
C GLU A 75 13.98 21.04 -15.35
N LYS A 76 15.30 20.80 -15.34
CA LYS A 76 15.86 19.43 -15.25
C LYS A 76 15.53 18.78 -13.92
N LYS A 77 15.66 19.51 -12.82
CA LYS A 77 15.34 18.97 -11.48
C LYS A 77 13.84 18.82 -11.27
N GLN A 78 13.02 19.68 -11.88
CA GLN A 78 11.57 19.55 -11.88
C GLN A 78 11.13 18.28 -12.62
N GLN A 79 11.70 18.01 -13.80
CA GLN A 79 11.42 16.81 -14.57
C GLN A 79 11.80 15.54 -13.77
N MET A 80 12.98 15.52 -13.14
CA MET A 80 13.40 14.41 -12.26
C MET A 80 12.43 14.22 -11.08
N GLY A 81 11.97 15.31 -10.46
CA GLY A 81 11.00 15.24 -9.36
C GLY A 81 9.65 14.66 -9.80
N LYS A 82 9.19 15.04 -10.99
CA LYS A 82 7.96 14.52 -11.59
C LYS A 82 8.04 13.02 -11.90
N GLU A 83 9.10 12.57 -12.56
CA GLU A 83 9.32 11.15 -12.85
C GLU A 83 9.37 10.29 -11.58
N TYR A 84 10.03 10.79 -10.54
CA TYR A 84 10.10 10.10 -9.26
C TYR A 84 8.74 10.05 -8.55
N ARG A 85 7.93 11.11 -8.69
CA ARG A 85 6.57 11.15 -8.16
C ARG A 85 5.67 10.13 -8.85
N GLU A 86 5.72 10.06 -10.18
CA GLU A 86 4.94 9.11 -10.98
C GLU A 86 5.33 7.65 -10.66
N LYS A 87 6.63 7.39 -10.43
CA LYS A 87 7.09 6.08 -9.97
C LYS A 87 6.48 5.67 -8.63
N ILE A 88 6.46 6.58 -7.64
CA ILE A 88 5.86 6.29 -6.33
C ILE A 88 4.34 6.10 -6.45
N GLU A 89 3.68 6.85 -7.34
CA GLU A 89 2.24 6.68 -7.61
C GLU A 89 1.94 5.29 -8.20
N ALA A 90 2.76 4.81 -9.15
CA ALA A 90 2.64 3.46 -9.69
C ALA A 90 2.84 2.39 -8.60
N GLU A 91 3.88 2.51 -7.77
CA GLU A 91 4.12 1.58 -6.65
C GLU A 91 2.93 1.56 -5.67
N LEU A 92 2.37 2.73 -5.33
CA LEU A 92 1.19 2.83 -4.47
C LEU A 92 -0.03 2.16 -5.10
N GLN A 93 -0.22 2.32 -6.42
CA GLN A 93 -1.32 1.71 -7.14
C GLN A 93 -1.20 0.18 -7.15
N ASP A 94 -0.01 -0.35 -7.39
CA ASP A 94 0.26 -1.80 -7.37
C ASP A 94 0.02 -2.40 -5.98
N ILE A 95 0.50 -1.74 -4.92
CA ILE A 95 0.25 -2.17 -3.54
C ILE A 95 -1.25 -2.14 -3.22
N CYS A 96 -1.98 -1.11 -3.67
CA CYS A 96 -3.44 -1.07 -3.47
C CYS A 96 -4.12 -2.23 -4.20
N ASN A 97 -3.75 -2.50 -5.45
CA ASN A 97 -4.33 -3.61 -6.21
C ASN A 97 -4.07 -4.95 -5.52
N ASP A 98 -2.88 -5.17 -4.97
CA ASP A 98 -2.54 -6.39 -4.23
C ASP A 98 -3.42 -6.60 -2.99
N VAL A 99 -3.70 -5.53 -2.23
CA VAL A 99 -4.60 -5.59 -1.06
C VAL A 99 -6.04 -5.87 -1.47
N LEU A 100 -6.50 -5.25 -2.57
CA LEU A 100 -7.85 -5.41 -3.08
C LEU A 100 -8.12 -6.83 -3.55
N VAL A 101 -7.16 -7.45 -4.25
CA VAL A 101 -7.25 -8.86 -4.68
C VAL A 101 -7.25 -9.82 -3.48
N SER A 102 -6.55 -9.46 -2.41
CA SER A 102 -6.47 -10.29 -1.19
C SER A 102 -7.75 -10.28 -0.35
N GLY A 103 -8.80 -9.54 -0.74
CA GLY A 103 -10.14 -9.63 -0.16
C GLY A 103 -10.30 -9.13 1.29
N GLN A 104 -9.29 -8.45 1.85
CA GLN A 104 -9.30 -7.98 3.23
C GLN A 104 -9.59 -6.49 3.32
N CYS A 105 -10.82 -6.12 2.94
CA CYS A 105 -11.30 -4.73 2.98
C CYS A 105 -11.64 -4.25 4.41
N PHE A 106 -11.83 -5.16 5.37
CA PHE A 106 -12.47 -4.87 6.67
C PHE A 106 -11.70 -3.95 7.64
N CYS A 107 -10.40 -3.70 7.41
CA CYS A 107 -9.61 -2.79 8.26
C CYS A 107 -9.19 -1.50 7.56
N PHE A 108 -9.53 -1.34 6.28
CA PHE A 108 -9.06 -0.22 5.46
C PHE A 108 -9.91 1.05 5.60
N GLU A 109 -11.20 0.95 5.94
CA GLU A 109 -12.13 2.09 5.93
C GLU A 109 -11.66 3.29 6.77
N GLN A 110 -11.24 3.06 8.01
CA GLN A 110 -10.85 4.16 8.92
C GLN A 110 -9.52 4.82 8.53
N TRP A 111 -8.62 4.07 7.89
CA TRP A 111 -7.28 4.54 7.49
C TRP A 111 -7.27 5.15 6.08
N PHE A 112 -8.09 4.62 5.17
CA PHE A 112 -8.20 5.09 3.79
C PHE A 112 -8.89 6.47 3.75
N LEU A 113 -9.94 6.71 4.54
CA LEU A 113 -10.61 8.02 4.60
C LEU A 113 -9.71 9.15 5.12
N ASN A 114 -8.86 8.87 6.12
CA ASN A 114 -7.87 9.83 6.62
C ASN A 114 -6.66 9.98 5.68
N SER A 115 -6.35 8.94 4.90
CA SER A 115 -5.22 8.94 3.97
C SER A 115 -5.54 9.59 2.62
N ILE A 116 -6.76 9.44 2.13
CA ILE A 116 -7.29 10.14 0.95
C ILE A 116 -7.34 11.65 1.23
N ASN A 117 -7.55 12.09 2.49
CA ASN A 117 -7.47 13.52 2.90
C ASN A 117 -6.19 14.26 2.48
N LEU A 118 -5.13 13.51 2.16
CA LEU A 118 -3.86 14.05 1.67
C LEU A 118 -3.63 13.86 0.16
N MET A 119 -4.35 12.92 -0.47
CA MET A 119 -4.32 12.65 -1.91
C MET A 119 -5.29 13.56 -2.71
N TYR A 120 -6.13 14.37 -2.05
CA TYR A 120 -7.08 15.31 -2.70
C TYR A 120 -6.42 16.41 -3.56
N LYS A 121 -5.07 16.52 -3.57
CA LYS A 121 -4.31 17.42 -4.46
C LYS A 121 -3.91 16.81 -5.81
N CYS A 122 -3.96 15.49 -6.03
CA CYS A 122 -3.68 14.89 -7.34
C CYS A 122 -4.99 14.77 -8.14
N ARG A 123 -5.14 15.53 -9.23
CA ARG A 123 -6.42 15.72 -9.94
C ARG A 123 -6.83 14.52 -10.81
N LEU A 124 -5.90 13.62 -11.15
CA LEU A 124 -6.11 12.53 -12.10
C LEU A 124 -6.67 11.23 -11.48
N SER A 125 -6.48 10.99 -10.19
CA SER A 125 -6.88 9.74 -9.51
C SER A 125 -8.20 9.83 -8.73
N LYS A 126 -8.83 11.01 -8.67
CA LYS A 126 -10.03 11.28 -7.87
C LYS A 126 -11.22 10.38 -8.21
N GLN A 127 -11.40 10.06 -9.48
CA GLN A 127 -12.59 9.35 -9.95
C GLN A 127 -12.33 7.84 -9.95
N LEU A 128 -11.17 7.42 -10.48
CA LEU A 128 -10.82 6.01 -10.60
C LEU A 128 -10.64 5.29 -9.26
N MET A 129 -9.96 5.91 -8.29
CA MET A 129 -9.76 5.29 -6.98
C MET A 129 -11.01 5.36 -6.10
N ARG A 130 -11.85 6.41 -6.28
CA ARG A 130 -13.11 6.55 -5.54
C ARG A 130 -14.18 5.61 -6.07
N GLU A 131 -14.33 5.48 -7.39
CA GLU A 131 -15.22 4.51 -8.03
C GLU A 131 -14.74 3.08 -7.78
N ARG A 132 -13.43 2.78 -7.83
CA ARG A 132 -12.93 1.45 -7.47
C ARG A 132 -13.13 1.12 -6.00
N CYS A 133 -12.86 2.04 -5.08
CA CYS A 133 -13.13 1.81 -3.66
C CYS A 133 -14.64 1.73 -3.36
N LEU A 134 -15.50 2.52 -4.03
CA LEU A 134 -16.95 2.41 -3.90
C LEU A 134 -17.47 1.08 -4.46
N ASN A 135 -17.00 0.66 -5.63
CA ASN A 135 -17.36 -0.64 -6.22
C ASN A 135 -16.89 -1.81 -5.34
N ILE A 136 -15.76 -1.67 -4.66
CA ILE A 136 -15.23 -2.68 -3.72
C ILE A 136 -16.02 -2.69 -2.41
N LEU A 137 -16.48 -1.52 -1.94
CA LEU A 137 -17.40 -1.42 -0.80
C LEU A 137 -18.77 -2.02 -1.14
N GLU A 138 -19.29 -1.80 -2.35
CA GLU A 138 -20.55 -2.39 -2.82
C GLU A 138 -20.47 -3.90 -3.08
N SER A 139 -19.29 -4.44 -3.43
CA SER A 139 -19.09 -5.89 -3.58
C SER A 139 -18.73 -6.61 -2.27
N CYS A 140 -18.60 -5.88 -1.16
CA CYS A 140 -18.49 -6.42 0.19
C CYS A 140 -19.85 -6.48 0.96
N GLN A 141 -20.97 -6.12 0.32
CA GLN A 141 -22.34 -6.30 0.83
C GLN A 141 -23.04 -7.46 0.12
#